data_AF-A0A522NVM0-F1
#
_entry.id   AF-A0A522NVM0-F1
#
_cell.length_a   1.000
_cell.length_b   1.000
_cell.length_c   1.000
_cell.angle_alpha   90.00
_cell.angle_beta   90.00
_cell.angle_gamma   90.00
#
_symmetry.space_group_name_H-M   'P 1'
#
loop_
_entity.id
_entity.type
_entity.pdbx_description
1 polymer ?
#
loop_
_entity_poly.entity_id
_entity_poly.type
_entity_poly.pdbx_seq_one_letter_code
_entity_poly.pdbx_strand_id
1 'polypeptide(L)'
;MWRCRQQQPLAATPRRRLGYPDHRQPSARSRRTRSRNPRAQRGGGFLFPLAGRLEHGARLIHGRAKHPCPRRLPAVFRRLPPMLRSACRRFAFSGSATTATAVRWRQTVTTAGNSRRSRPTEELAHVAELYYLEGMDQKQIADVIHVSNSTVSRMLHEAVQSGVVEVRIKHPFPRDAELERELLRRFGLREAWVLARNVADSADAALAFGRLGAVCVESHLAGATRFAMCWGHTIRNVVENLRPIKGASTHVIQMIGSMGSSDAVNDGVVLARLAAGQLGGGYSFLNAPLVVDDADFAHALLQQSSIARTLNEAAHADCALVGLGTMDPASSALYKAGFISDRDVEMATSAGAVGDVCGSLIDSSGAPVESALSDRIIGLPLPRLAEIRHVIGVAYGEQKVPIIRAAALGGHINVLVTDMAAAALLLTADDAPIGASSGSSLSSRPEH
;
A
#
# COMPACT_ATOMS: atom_id res chain seq x y z
N MET A 1 -6.23 -58.00 -15.89
CA MET A 1 -7.10 -59.19 -15.93
C MET A 1 -7.38 -59.63 -14.50
N TRP A 2 -8.53 -59.26 -13.92
CA TRP A 2 -9.36 -60.08 -13.02
C TRP A 2 -10.63 -59.28 -12.68
N ARG A 3 -11.77 -59.98 -12.75
CA ARG A 3 -13.17 -59.53 -12.84
C ARG A 3 -13.67 -59.04 -11.46
N CYS A 4 -14.40 -57.94 -11.34
CA CYS A 4 -15.85 -57.75 -11.58
C CYS A 4 -16.77 -58.73 -10.82
N ARG A 5 -17.43 -58.24 -9.76
CA ARG A 5 -18.79 -58.65 -9.36
C ARG A 5 -19.56 -57.45 -8.79
N GLN A 6 -20.68 -57.17 -9.44
CA GLN A 6 -21.78 -56.32 -9.02
C GLN A 6 -22.60 -57.00 -7.92
N GLN A 7 -23.25 -56.22 -7.04
CA GLN A 7 -24.72 -56.13 -6.96
C GLN A 7 -25.15 -55.05 -5.95
N GLN A 8 -26.24 -54.35 -6.32
CA GLN A 8 -26.83 -53.16 -5.69
C GLN A 8 -27.92 -53.52 -4.62
N PRO A 9 -28.94 -52.69 -4.27
CA PRO A 9 -29.06 -52.07 -2.94
C PRO A 9 -30.39 -52.37 -2.21
N LEU A 10 -30.44 -52.11 -0.91
CA LEU A 10 -31.67 -52.09 -0.08
C LEU A 10 -31.42 -51.02 1.00
N ALA A 11 -32.35 -50.23 1.52
CA ALA A 11 -33.72 -49.84 1.22
C ALA A 11 -33.97 -48.62 2.14
N ALA A 12 -34.82 -47.69 1.70
CA ALA A 12 -35.16 -46.47 2.42
C ALA A 12 -36.18 -46.69 3.55
N THR A 13 -36.07 -45.93 4.66
CA THR A 13 -37.16 -45.32 5.49
C THR A 13 -36.60 -44.75 6.80
N PRO A 14 -37.31 -43.87 7.56
CA PRO A 14 -38.16 -42.77 7.15
C PRO A 14 -37.81 -41.42 7.85
N ARG A 15 -38.33 -40.34 7.24
CA ARG A 15 -38.29 -38.95 7.72
C ARG A 15 -38.93 -38.78 9.11
N ARG A 16 -38.23 -38.11 10.03
CA ARG A 16 -38.84 -37.45 11.20
C ARG A 16 -39.00 -35.96 10.91
N ARG A 17 -40.26 -35.52 10.93
CA ARG A 17 -40.69 -34.12 10.96
C ARG A 17 -40.47 -33.58 12.37
N LEU A 18 -39.82 -32.43 12.50
CA LEU A 18 -39.86 -31.59 13.70
C LEU A 18 -40.57 -30.30 13.31
N GLY A 19 -41.70 -30.05 13.99
CA GLY A 19 -42.60 -28.94 13.75
C GLY A 19 -42.10 -27.63 14.37
N TYR A 20 -42.32 -26.54 13.64
CA TYR A 20 -42.30 -25.17 14.14
C TYR A 20 -43.63 -24.85 14.84
N PRO A 21 -43.64 -24.13 15.97
CA PRO A 21 -44.86 -23.55 16.50
C PRO A 21 -45.21 -22.24 15.79
N ASP A 22 -46.47 -22.20 15.38
CA ASP A 22 -47.23 -21.13 14.75
C ASP A 22 -47.65 -20.09 15.81
N HIS A 23 -47.26 -18.82 15.64
CA HIS A 23 -47.82 -17.71 16.40
C HIS A 23 -48.51 -16.71 15.48
N ARG A 24 -49.83 -16.70 15.64
CA ARG A 24 -50.85 -15.86 15.03
C ARG A 24 -50.56 -14.36 15.17
N GLN A 25 -50.76 -13.63 14.08
CA GLN A 25 -51.05 -12.20 14.07
C GLN A 25 -52.47 -11.91 14.61
N PRO A 26 -52.70 -10.70 15.15
CA PRO A 26 -53.98 -10.03 14.99
C PRO A 26 -53.87 -8.82 14.05
N SER A 27 -54.86 -8.75 13.17
CA SER A 27 -55.20 -7.66 12.26
C SER A 27 -55.60 -6.36 12.98
N ALA A 28 -55.20 -5.21 12.42
CA ALA A 28 -56.02 -3.99 12.50
C ALA A 28 -55.74 -3.04 11.32
N ARG A 29 -56.85 -2.47 10.82
CA ARG A 29 -57.04 -1.72 9.59
C ARG A 29 -56.65 -0.23 9.69
N SER A 30 -56.42 0.34 8.50
CA SER A 30 -56.67 1.75 8.10
C SER A 30 -55.59 2.76 8.55
N ARG A 31 -55.15 3.76 7.77
CA ARG A 31 -55.78 4.48 6.65
C ARG A 31 -54.75 4.89 5.59
N ARG A 32 -55.19 4.81 4.33
CA ARG A 32 -54.66 5.59 3.21
C ARG A 32 -55.04 7.06 3.41
N THR A 33 -54.11 7.98 3.16
CA THR A 33 -54.43 9.28 2.54
C THR A 33 -53.28 9.71 1.63
N ARG A 34 -53.56 9.65 0.32
CA ARG A 34 -52.90 10.44 -0.72
C ARG A 34 -53.31 11.91 -0.54
N SER A 35 -52.39 12.84 -0.69
CA SER A 35 -52.65 14.23 -1.08
C SER A 35 -51.36 14.80 -1.65
N ARG A 36 -51.21 14.83 -2.97
CA ARG A 36 -51.43 16.01 -3.83
C ARG A 36 -50.48 17.18 -3.52
N ASN A 37 -49.54 17.35 -4.45
CA ASN A 37 -48.82 18.57 -4.77
C ASN A 37 -49.80 19.73 -5.04
N PRO A 38 -49.44 20.99 -4.74
CA PRO A 38 -49.40 21.96 -5.82
C PRO A 38 -48.18 22.89 -5.80
N ARG A 39 -47.83 23.31 -7.02
CA ARG A 39 -46.80 24.27 -7.38
C ARG A 39 -47.08 25.70 -6.86
N ALA A 40 -45.97 26.44 -6.77
CA ALA A 40 -45.78 27.87 -7.03
C ALA A 40 -46.19 28.87 -5.94
N GLN A 41 -45.24 29.69 -5.46
CA GLN A 41 -44.87 30.98 -6.04
C GLN A 41 -43.77 31.70 -5.22
N ARG A 42 -42.81 32.28 -5.95
CA ARG A 42 -42.21 33.63 -5.84
C ARG A 42 -41.67 34.16 -4.49
N GLY A 43 -40.40 34.58 -4.55
CA GLY A 43 -40.04 36.01 -4.43
C GLY A 43 -39.54 36.52 -3.07
N GLY A 44 -38.35 37.14 -3.07
CA GLY A 44 -37.75 37.89 -1.96
C GLY A 44 -36.37 37.32 -1.62
N GLY A 45 -35.23 37.89 -2.00
CA GLY A 45 -34.92 39.31 -2.16
C GLY A 45 -34.50 39.87 -0.81
N PHE A 46 -33.27 39.62 -0.38
CA PHE A 46 -32.60 40.41 0.67
C PHE A 46 -31.16 40.67 0.27
N LEU A 47 -30.87 41.95 0.14
CA LEU A 47 -29.65 42.60 -0.30
C LEU A 47 -29.40 43.75 0.71
N PHE A 48 -28.12 44.03 0.95
CA PHE A 48 -27.49 45.18 1.67
C PHE A 48 -27.23 45.08 3.19
N PRO A 49 -26.23 45.80 3.75
CA PRO A 49 -25.32 46.77 3.08
C PRO A 49 -23.79 46.63 3.30
N LEU A 50 -23.09 47.31 2.39
CA LEU A 50 -21.70 47.81 2.44
C LEU A 50 -21.46 48.83 3.57
N ALA A 51 -20.22 48.90 4.05
CA ALA A 51 -19.32 50.07 4.02
C ALA A 51 -18.48 50.25 5.29
N GLY A 52 -17.17 50.43 5.09
CA GLY A 52 -16.20 50.82 6.13
C GLY A 52 -14.79 50.94 5.55
N ARG A 53 -14.55 51.98 4.75
CA ARG A 53 -13.20 52.45 4.36
C ARG A 53 -12.57 53.18 5.54
N LEU A 54 -11.28 52.97 5.78
CA LEU A 54 -10.38 53.98 6.33
C LEU A 54 -9.02 53.87 5.62
N GLU A 55 -8.69 54.93 4.89
CA GLU A 55 -7.35 55.24 4.40
C GLU A 55 -6.54 55.92 5.52
N HIS A 56 -5.22 55.71 5.57
CA HIS A 56 -4.20 56.77 5.58
C HIS A 56 -2.78 56.24 5.90
N GLY A 57 -1.80 56.74 5.14
CA GLY A 57 -0.57 57.27 5.74
C GLY A 57 0.71 56.45 5.62
N ALA A 58 1.42 56.61 4.50
CA ALA A 58 2.85 56.30 4.39
C ALA A 58 3.70 57.26 5.24
N ARG A 59 4.69 56.75 5.99
CA ARG A 59 5.93 57.48 6.35
C ARG A 59 7.13 56.53 6.47
N LEU A 60 8.14 56.84 5.66
CA LEU A 60 9.52 56.36 5.73
C LEU A 60 10.23 56.90 6.98
N ILE A 61 10.95 56.05 7.72
CA ILE A 61 12.05 56.48 8.61
C ILE A 61 13.19 55.45 8.54
N HIS A 62 14.40 55.95 8.23
CA HIS A 62 15.68 55.24 8.29
C HIS A 62 16.10 54.93 9.74
N GLY A 63 16.67 53.75 9.98
CA GLY A 63 17.32 53.41 11.24
C GLY A 63 18.47 52.41 11.07
N ARG A 64 19.71 52.90 11.11
CA ARG A 64 20.94 52.11 11.27
C ARG A 64 21.01 51.52 12.67
N ALA A 65 21.46 50.27 12.82
CA ALA A 65 21.99 49.75 14.07
C ALA A 65 23.26 48.91 13.81
N LYS A 66 24.26 49.13 14.66
CA LYS A 66 25.64 48.60 14.65
C LYS A 66 25.74 47.29 15.46
N HIS A 67 26.58 46.36 14.98
CA HIS A 67 27.53 45.41 15.66
C HIS A 67 27.06 44.59 16.91
N PRO A 68 27.63 43.37 17.21
CA PRO A 68 29.07 43.08 17.15
C PRO A 68 29.53 41.64 16.77
N CYS A 69 30.85 41.55 16.59
CA CYS A 69 31.69 40.36 16.44
C CYS A 69 31.66 39.45 17.68
N PRO A 70 31.99 38.15 17.55
CA PRO A 70 33.13 37.67 18.35
C PRO A 70 34.09 36.72 17.60
N ARG A 71 35.34 36.80 18.05
CA ARG A 71 36.52 36.00 17.68
C ARG A 71 36.68 34.81 18.65
N ARG A 72 37.30 33.74 18.11
CA ARG A 72 38.18 32.72 18.73
C ARG A 72 37.57 31.63 19.62
N LEU A 73 37.93 30.38 19.30
CA LEU A 73 38.50 29.37 20.21
C LEU A 73 39.44 28.40 19.42
N PRO A 74 40.32 27.62 20.08
CA PRO A 74 41.64 27.24 19.58
C PRO A 74 41.85 25.72 19.31
N ALA A 75 43.11 25.42 18.93
CA ALA A 75 43.73 24.16 18.50
C ALA A 75 43.61 22.95 19.43
N VAL A 76 43.75 21.73 18.85
CA VAL A 76 44.82 20.74 19.12
C VAL A 76 44.85 19.69 18.00
N PHE A 77 46.04 19.15 17.76
CA PHE A 77 46.59 18.54 16.55
C PHE A 77 46.50 16.99 16.52
N ARG A 78 46.43 16.45 15.30
CA ARG A 78 47.13 15.24 14.75
C ARG A 78 46.92 13.85 15.37
N ARG A 79 46.70 12.87 14.47
CA ARG A 79 47.60 11.71 14.24
C ARG A 79 47.27 11.00 12.91
N LEU A 80 48.21 11.06 11.94
CA LEU A 80 48.72 9.95 11.09
C LEU A 80 49.35 10.48 9.76
N PRO A 81 50.59 10.07 9.42
CA PRO A 81 51.25 10.35 8.13
C PRO A 81 51.51 9.03 7.33
N PRO A 82 52.43 8.96 6.33
CA PRO A 82 52.17 9.23 4.92
C PRO A 82 52.64 8.08 3.99
N MET A 83 51.96 7.78 2.89
CA MET A 83 52.62 7.12 1.75
C MET A 83 52.07 7.60 0.39
N LEU A 84 53.03 7.96 -0.46
CA LEU A 84 52.99 7.98 -1.91
C LEU A 84 52.22 9.12 -2.59
N ARG A 85 52.90 10.27 -2.55
CA ARG A 85 53.00 11.20 -3.68
C ARG A 85 53.80 10.57 -4.82
N SER A 86 53.19 10.50 -6.00
CA SER A 86 53.79 10.69 -7.35
C SER A 86 52.64 10.46 -8.35
N ALA A 87 52.31 11.33 -9.31
CA ALA A 87 53.19 12.17 -10.11
C ALA A 87 52.54 13.48 -10.58
N CYS A 88 53.42 14.48 -10.68
CA CYS A 88 53.49 15.61 -11.61
C CYS A 88 52.19 16.27 -12.12
N ARG A 89 51.90 17.52 -11.71
CA ARG A 89 52.55 18.79 -12.14
C ARG A 89 52.29 19.17 -13.59
N ARG A 90 51.36 20.12 -13.75
CA ARG A 90 51.23 21.24 -14.72
C ARG A 90 49.71 21.49 -14.82
N PHE A 91 49.10 22.56 -14.32
CA PHE A 91 49.49 23.96 -14.23
C PHE A 91 48.74 24.61 -13.05
N ALA A 92 49.41 25.48 -12.30
CA ALA A 92 48.80 26.47 -11.41
C ALA A 92 48.16 27.57 -12.29
N PHE A 93 47.07 28.26 -11.96
CA PHE A 93 46.82 29.23 -10.89
C PHE A 93 45.32 29.57 -11.08
N SER A 94 44.42 29.51 -10.10
CA SER A 94 44.24 30.51 -9.06
C SER A 94 42.88 30.26 -8.38
N GLY A 95 42.76 30.62 -7.10
CA GLY A 95 41.47 31.02 -6.54
C GLY A 95 40.69 30.00 -5.71
N SER A 96 41.02 29.96 -4.41
CA SER A 96 40.10 29.81 -3.26
C SER A 96 39.02 28.72 -3.28
N ALA A 97 39.25 27.72 -2.41
CA ALA A 97 38.22 26.86 -1.85
C ALA A 97 37.31 27.66 -0.90
N THR A 98 36.00 27.60 -1.17
CA THR A 98 34.95 27.85 -0.17
C THR A 98 33.86 26.82 -0.39
N THR A 99 33.58 26.05 0.67
CA THR A 99 32.42 25.18 0.93
C THR A 99 31.28 25.23 -0.08
N ALA A 100 31.13 24.14 -0.84
CA ALA A 100 29.98 23.88 -1.70
C ALA A 100 28.81 23.35 -0.87
N THR A 101 28.09 24.25 -0.22
CA THR A 101 26.65 24.07 0.03
C THR A 101 26.00 24.19 -1.34
N ALA A 102 25.42 23.10 -1.86
CA ALA A 102 24.70 23.11 -3.13
C ALA A 102 23.36 23.87 -2.99
N VAL A 103 23.46 25.18 -2.82
CA VAL A 103 22.41 26.13 -3.16
C VAL A 103 22.38 26.13 -4.67
N ARG A 104 21.30 25.59 -5.22
CA ARG A 104 21.02 25.53 -6.65
C ARG A 104 20.83 26.96 -7.16
N TRP A 105 21.93 27.60 -7.57
CA TRP A 105 21.89 28.84 -8.33
C TRP A 105 21.18 28.55 -9.65
N ARG A 106 19.92 29.00 -9.78
CA ARG A 106 19.35 29.28 -11.11
C ARG A 106 20.19 30.39 -11.70
N GLN A 107 21.16 30.02 -12.54
CA GLN A 107 21.62 30.93 -13.56
C GLN A 107 20.46 31.11 -14.53
N THR A 108 19.69 32.19 -14.36
CA THR A 108 18.97 32.80 -15.48
C THR A 108 20.05 33.30 -16.44
N VAL A 109 20.47 32.40 -17.32
CA VAL A 109 21.00 32.82 -18.62
C VAL A 109 19.82 33.48 -19.31
N THR A 110 19.81 34.80 -19.36
CA THR A 110 18.89 35.59 -20.16
C THR A 110 19.30 35.44 -21.62
N THR A 111 19.12 34.24 -22.17
CA THR A 111 19.00 34.09 -23.62
C THR A 111 17.64 34.66 -23.98
N ALA A 112 17.64 35.78 -24.72
CA ALA A 112 16.46 36.26 -25.41
C ALA A 112 15.95 35.12 -26.32
N GLY A 113 14.94 34.39 -25.84
CA GLY A 113 14.47 33.15 -26.44
C GLY A 113 12.96 33.05 -26.27
N ASN A 114 12.26 33.61 -27.26
CA ASN A 114 10.89 33.33 -27.69
C ASN A 114 9.97 32.64 -26.65
N SER A 115 9.08 33.42 -26.02
CA SER A 115 7.98 32.94 -25.19
C SER A 115 6.99 32.12 -26.02
N ARG A 116 7.27 30.82 -26.19
CA ARG A 116 6.33 29.88 -26.82
C ARG A 116 5.12 29.68 -25.91
N ARG A 117 3.94 30.06 -26.39
CA ARG A 117 2.66 29.61 -25.84
C ARG A 117 2.68 28.08 -25.79
N SER A 118 2.38 27.50 -24.63
CA SER A 118 2.03 26.08 -24.52
C SER A 118 0.89 25.79 -25.51
N ARG A 119 1.04 24.74 -26.32
CA ARG A 119 0.00 24.41 -27.30
C ARG A 119 -1.29 23.98 -26.60
N PRO A 120 -2.47 24.24 -27.19
CA PRO A 120 -3.73 23.74 -26.64
C PRO A 120 -3.67 22.23 -26.43
N THR A 121 -4.15 21.76 -25.28
CA THR A 121 -4.18 20.32 -24.91
C THR A 121 -4.87 19.47 -25.98
N GLU A 122 -5.88 20.03 -26.65
CA GLU A 122 -6.64 19.38 -27.73
C GLU A 122 -5.76 19.07 -28.96
N GLU A 123 -4.83 19.96 -29.33
CA GLU A 123 -3.92 19.71 -30.46
C GLU A 123 -2.92 18.59 -30.17
N LEU A 124 -2.43 18.52 -28.93
CA LEU A 124 -1.53 17.45 -28.49
C LEU A 124 -2.25 16.10 -28.45
N ALA A 125 -3.52 16.10 -28.00
CA ALA A 125 -4.36 14.91 -27.99
C ALA A 125 -4.63 14.41 -29.41
N HIS A 126 -5.00 15.29 -30.33
CA HIS A 126 -5.27 14.92 -31.72
C HIS A 126 -4.05 14.32 -32.42
N VAL A 127 -2.86 14.92 -32.27
CA VAL A 127 -1.62 14.37 -32.82
C VAL A 127 -1.26 13.02 -32.20
N ALA A 128 -1.54 12.84 -30.91
CA ALA A 128 -1.33 11.56 -30.24
C ALA A 128 -2.31 10.48 -30.72
N GLU A 129 -3.58 10.81 -30.99
CA GLU A 129 -4.57 9.87 -31.55
C GLU A 129 -4.13 9.37 -32.93
N LEU A 130 -3.75 10.27 -33.85
CA LEU A 130 -3.26 9.90 -35.19
C LEU A 130 -2.04 8.96 -35.12
N TYR A 131 -1.13 9.19 -34.17
CA TYR A 131 0.08 8.38 -34.02
C TYR A 131 -0.18 7.03 -33.33
N TYR A 132 -0.79 7.05 -32.14
CA TYR A 132 -0.90 5.87 -31.28
C TYR A 132 -2.14 5.02 -31.55
N LEU A 133 -3.24 5.62 -32.03
CA LEU A 133 -4.49 4.89 -32.30
C LEU A 133 -4.66 4.57 -33.79
N GLU A 134 -4.34 5.53 -34.66
CA GLU A 134 -4.48 5.35 -36.12
C GLU A 134 -3.21 4.79 -36.79
N GLY A 135 -2.09 4.74 -36.07
CA GLY A 135 -0.85 4.13 -36.54
C GLY A 135 -0.14 4.89 -37.67
N MET A 136 -0.46 6.18 -37.85
CA MET A 136 0.20 7.03 -38.84
C MET A 136 1.64 7.32 -38.44
N ASP A 137 2.55 7.36 -39.40
CA ASP A 137 3.91 7.81 -39.16
C ASP A 137 3.97 9.35 -39.02
N GLN A 138 5.05 9.88 -38.42
CA GLN A 138 5.18 11.31 -38.14
C GLN A 138 5.22 12.19 -39.41
N LYS A 139 5.55 11.62 -40.58
CA LYS A 139 5.55 12.33 -41.85
C LYS A 139 4.13 12.43 -42.40
N GLN A 140 3.37 11.34 -42.35
CA GLN A 140 1.95 11.33 -42.72
C GLN A 140 1.16 12.31 -41.85
N ILE A 141 1.39 12.31 -40.53
CA ILE A 141 0.75 13.26 -39.60
C ILE A 141 1.12 14.71 -39.95
N ALA A 142 2.39 14.96 -40.27
CA ALA A 142 2.88 16.29 -40.65
C ALA A 142 2.16 16.83 -41.90
N ASP A 143 1.88 15.96 -42.88
CA ASP A 143 1.13 16.32 -44.09
C ASP A 143 -0.35 16.61 -43.77
N VAL A 144 -0.99 15.83 -42.88
CA VAL A 144 -2.41 16.01 -42.48
C VAL A 144 -2.63 17.32 -41.74
N ILE A 145 -1.77 17.65 -40.78
CA ILE A 145 -1.94 18.85 -39.93
C ILE A 145 -1.14 20.05 -40.45
N HIS A 146 -0.51 19.93 -41.62
CA HIS A 146 0.25 20.97 -42.32
C HIS A 146 1.38 21.60 -41.49
N VAL A 147 2.19 20.76 -40.82
CA VAL A 147 3.36 21.21 -40.05
C VAL A 147 4.62 20.43 -40.46
N SER A 148 5.79 20.81 -39.93
CA SER A 148 7.01 20.03 -40.14
C SER A 148 6.98 18.72 -39.35
N ASN A 149 7.62 17.67 -39.87
CA ASN A 149 7.84 16.41 -39.14
C ASN A 149 8.51 16.65 -37.76
N SER A 150 9.47 17.59 -37.68
CA SER A 150 10.10 18.01 -36.42
C SER A 150 9.12 18.65 -35.42
N THR A 151 8.04 19.26 -35.91
CA THR A 151 6.98 19.81 -35.06
C THR A 151 6.09 18.71 -34.51
N VAL A 152 5.73 17.71 -35.32
CA VAL A 152 4.99 16.50 -34.86
C VAL A 152 5.77 15.76 -33.78
N SER A 153 7.06 15.51 -33.99
CA SER A 153 7.93 14.86 -33.00
C SER A 153 7.93 15.60 -31.65
N ARG A 154 8.07 16.92 -31.68
CA ARG A 154 7.98 17.77 -30.48
C ARG A 154 6.60 17.73 -29.84
N MET A 155 5.52 17.72 -30.62
CA MET A 155 4.15 17.62 -30.10
C MET A 155 3.90 16.29 -29.41
N LEU A 156 4.35 15.16 -29.96
CA LEU A 156 4.27 13.85 -29.30
C LEU A 156 5.07 13.84 -27.98
N HIS A 157 6.26 14.44 -27.97
CA HIS A 157 7.05 14.57 -26.74
C HIS A 157 6.36 15.46 -25.69
N GLU A 158 5.79 16.59 -26.11
CA GLU A 158 5.02 17.51 -25.27
C GLU A 158 3.75 16.85 -24.73
N ALA A 159 3.08 16.01 -25.53
CA ALA A 159 1.90 15.25 -25.13
C ALA A 159 2.22 14.26 -24.00
N VAL A 160 3.37 13.58 -24.06
CA VAL A 160 3.83 12.71 -22.97
C VAL A 160 4.23 13.51 -21.74
N GLN A 161 5.01 14.60 -21.90
CA GLN A 161 5.47 15.43 -20.78
C GLN A 161 4.33 16.13 -20.02
N SER A 162 3.26 16.52 -20.74
CA SER A 162 2.09 17.18 -20.17
C SER A 162 1.05 16.22 -19.59
N GLY A 163 1.25 14.91 -19.75
CA GLY A 163 0.30 13.89 -19.28
C GLY A 163 -0.92 13.69 -20.17
N VAL A 164 -0.96 14.32 -21.35
CA VAL A 164 -1.99 14.06 -22.39
C VAL A 164 -1.87 12.61 -22.90
N VAL A 165 -0.64 12.10 -22.96
CA VAL A 165 -0.34 10.71 -23.28
C VAL A 165 0.38 10.05 -22.11
N GLU A 166 -0.21 8.99 -21.59
CA GLU A 166 0.46 8.07 -20.66
C GLU A 166 0.96 6.84 -21.42
N VAL A 167 2.27 6.70 -21.59
CA VAL A 167 2.87 5.51 -22.22
C VAL A 167 3.10 4.44 -21.16
N ARG A 168 2.27 3.39 -21.17
CA ARG A 168 2.46 2.21 -20.29
C ARG A 168 3.04 1.05 -21.09
N ILE A 169 4.34 0.77 -20.88
CA ILE A 169 5.00 -0.40 -21.47
C ILE A 169 4.63 -1.66 -20.67
N LYS A 170 3.98 -2.62 -21.33
CA LYS A 170 3.72 -3.96 -20.77
C LYS A 170 4.97 -4.81 -20.93
N HIS A 171 5.89 -4.74 -19.98
CA HIS A 171 6.87 -5.81 -19.83
C HIS A 171 6.14 -7.05 -19.32
N PRO A 172 6.25 -8.23 -19.97
CA PRO A 172 5.82 -9.46 -19.32
C PRO A 172 6.59 -9.55 -18.01
N PHE A 173 5.88 -9.61 -16.88
CA PHE A 173 6.50 -9.90 -15.58
C PHE A 173 6.88 -11.37 -15.65
N PRO A 174 8.16 -11.72 -15.84
CA PRO A 174 8.51 -13.13 -15.89
C PRO A 174 8.12 -13.70 -14.53
N ARG A 175 7.27 -14.73 -14.54
CA ARG A 175 6.81 -15.42 -13.35
C ARG A 175 7.51 -16.76 -13.26
N ASP A 176 7.83 -17.18 -12.05
CA ASP A 176 8.47 -18.46 -11.82
C ASP A 176 7.42 -19.52 -11.49
N ALA A 177 6.89 -20.17 -12.52
CA ALA A 177 5.82 -21.15 -12.37
C ALA A 177 6.24 -22.39 -11.56
N GLU A 178 7.55 -22.68 -11.45
CA GLU A 178 8.03 -23.79 -10.63
C GLU A 178 7.99 -23.41 -9.15
N LEU A 179 8.58 -22.27 -8.78
CA LEU A 179 8.53 -21.76 -7.40
C LEU A 179 7.09 -21.55 -6.94
N GLU A 180 6.21 -21.04 -7.80
CA GLU A 180 4.78 -20.89 -7.49
C GLU A 180 4.13 -22.23 -7.11
N ARG A 181 4.33 -23.29 -7.92
CA ARG A 181 3.78 -24.62 -7.61
C ARG A 181 4.30 -25.18 -6.29
N GLU A 182 5.57 -24.94 -5.97
CA GLU A 182 6.15 -25.51 -4.74
C GLU A 182 5.69 -24.77 -3.49
N LEU A 183 5.51 -23.46 -3.58
CA LEU A 183 4.88 -22.68 -2.52
C LEU A 183 3.44 -23.13 -2.27
N LEU A 184 2.66 -23.37 -3.32
CA LEU A 184 1.32 -23.94 -3.23
C LEU A 184 1.33 -25.28 -2.48
N ARG A 185 2.20 -26.20 -2.90
CA ARG A 185 2.28 -27.55 -2.30
C ARG A 185 2.71 -27.50 -0.85
N ARG A 186 3.70 -26.66 -0.52
CA ARG A 186 4.30 -26.59 0.82
C ARG A 186 3.40 -25.92 1.85
N PHE A 187 2.76 -24.81 1.47
CA PHE A 187 2.03 -23.97 2.41
C PHE A 187 0.51 -24.07 2.27
N GLY A 188 -0.01 -24.84 1.29
CA GLY A 188 -1.45 -24.93 1.06
C GLY A 188 -2.09 -23.63 0.57
N LEU A 189 -1.29 -22.74 -0.04
CA LEU A 189 -1.79 -21.51 -0.65
C LEU A 189 -2.75 -21.85 -1.80
N ARG A 190 -3.73 -20.97 -2.04
CA ARG A 190 -4.59 -21.06 -3.23
C ARG A 190 -3.84 -20.61 -4.47
N GLU A 191 -3.07 -19.53 -4.34
CA GLU A 191 -2.29 -18.94 -5.43
C GLU A 191 -0.98 -18.35 -4.93
N ALA A 192 0.04 -18.39 -5.80
CA ALA A 192 1.31 -17.74 -5.59
C ALA A 192 1.73 -17.07 -6.89
N TRP A 193 2.30 -15.88 -6.77
CA TRP A 193 2.77 -15.05 -7.87
C TRP A 193 4.22 -14.68 -7.55
N VAL A 194 5.16 -15.38 -8.18
CA VAL A 194 6.60 -15.23 -7.90
C VAL A 194 7.25 -14.47 -9.04
N LEU A 195 7.80 -13.30 -8.75
CA LEU A 195 8.54 -12.53 -9.74
C LEU A 195 9.88 -13.22 -10.05
N ALA A 196 10.04 -13.72 -11.29
CA ALA A 196 11.22 -14.44 -11.78
C ALA A 196 12.41 -13.52 -12.13
N ARG A 197 12.62 -12.47 -11.32
CA ARG A 197 13.83 -11.65 -11.35
C ARG A 197 14.33 -11.50 -9.93
N ASN A 198 15.64 -11.59 -9.75
CA ASN A 198 16.27 -11.13 -8.52
C ASN A 198 16.29 -9.60 -8.56
N VAL A 199 15.22 -8.97 -8.07
CA VAL A 199 15.08 -7.51 -8.12
C VAL A 199 15.71 -6.81 -6.91
N ALA A 200 16.46 -7.56 -6.08
CA ALA A 200 17.00 -7.09 -4.81
C ALA A 200 17.80 -5.78 -4.89
N ASP A 201 18.34 -5.40 -6.06
CA ASP A 201 19.25 -4.26 -6.21
C ASP A 201 18.82 -3.14 -7.17
N SER A 202 17.54 -2.99 -7.52
CA SER A 202 17.11 -1.86 -8.37
C SER A 202 15.97 -1.05 -7.78
N ALA A 203 15.99 0.27 -8.01
CA ALA A 203 14.85 1.16 -7.75
C ALA A 203 13.56 0.68 -8.48
N ASP A 204 13.70 -0.18 -9.49
CA ASP A 204 12.61 -0.80 -10.23
C ASP A 204 11.90 -1.93 -9.46
N ALA A 205 12.46 -2.43 -8.34
CA ALA A 205 11.89 -3.52 -7.55
C ALA A 205 10.50 -3.21 -7.02
N ALA A 206 10.40 -2.13 -6.25
CA ALA A 206 9.15 -1.68 -5.63
C ALA A 206 8.05 -1.46 -6.69
N LEU A 207 8.43 -0.91 -7.84
CA LEU A 207 7.53 -0.67 -8.97
C LEU A 207 7.10 -1.99 -9.64
N ALA A 208 8.03 -2.93 -9.86
CA ALA A 208 7.72 -4.23 -10.44
C ALA A 208 6.78 -5.05 -9.52
N PHE A 209 7.02 -5.02 -8.21
CA PHE A 209 6.14 -5.66 -7.22
C PHE A 209 4.78 -4.98 -7.11
N GLY A 210 4.75 -3.65 -7.08
CA GLY A 210 3.50 -2.90 -7.11
C GLY A 210 2.64 -3.29 -8.31
N ARG A 211 3.24 -3.40 -9.49
CA ARG A 211 2.55 -3.85 -10.71
C ARG A 211 2.11 -5.31 -10.66
N LEU A 212 2.96 -6.23 -10.20
CA LEU A 212 2.60 -7.65 -10.09
C LEU A 212 1.45 -7.84 -9.10
N GLY A 213 1.53 -7.18 -7.94
CA GLY A 213 0.48 -7.18 -6.93
C GLY A 213 -0.81 -6.55 -7.44
N ALA A 214 -0.74 -5.46 -8.22
CA ALA A 214 -1.92 -4.86 -8.84
C ALA A 214 -2.62 -5.82 -9.80
N VAL A 215 -1.86 -6.51 -10.66
CA VAL A 215 -2.43 -7.51 -11.58
C VAL A 215 -3.04 -8.70 -10.82
N CYS A 216 -2.39 -9.15 -9.74
CA CYS A 216 -2.95 -10.19 -8.87
C CYS A 216 -4.27 -9.74 -8.26
N VAL A 217 -4.32 -8.55 -7.65
CA VAL A 217 -5.55 -7.97 -7.09
C VAL A 217 -6.63 -7.86 -8.18
N GLU A 218 -6.32 -7.29 -9.34
CA GLU A 218 -7.25 -7.16 -10.47
C GLU A 218 -7.87 -8.50 -10.89
N SER A 219 -7.09 -9.59 -10.90
CA SER A 219 -7.60 -10.93 -11.23
C SER A 219 -8.61 -11.49 -10.22
N HIS A 220 -8.58 -11.01 -8.97
CA HIS A 220 -9.52 -11.39 -7.91
C HIS A 220 -10.70 -10.43 -7.76
N LEU A 221 -10.67 -9.28 -8.44
CA LEU A 221 -11.73 -8.28 -8.38
C LEU A 221 -12.83 -8.46 -9.43
N ALA A 222 -12.70 -9.44 -10.34
CA ALA A 222 -13.73 -9.76 -11.32
C ALA A 222 -15.04 -10.19 -10.63
N GLY A 223 -16.04 -9.30 -10.64
CA GLY A 223 -17.33 -9.53 -9.97
C GLY A 223 -17.33 -9.27 -8.45
N ALA A 224 -16.21 -8.80 -7.89
CA ALA A 224 -16.13 -8.41 -6.48
C ALA A 224 -16.86 -7.09 -6.22
N THR A 225 -17.65 -7.06 -5.16
CA THR A 225 -18.39 -5.87 -4.72
C THR A 225 -17.69 -5.16 -3.57
N ARG A 226 -16.82 -5.86 -2.82
CA ARG A 226 -16.11 -5.34 -1.66
C ARG A 226 -14.64 -5.75 -1.67
N PHE A 227 -13.75 -4.78 -1.50
CA PHE A 227 -12.31 -4.97 -1.43
C PHE A 227 -11.77 -4.38 -0.14
N ALA A 228 -11.21 -5.20 0.74
CA ALA A 228 -10.61 -4.74 1.98
C ALA A 228 -9.10 -4.54 1.81
N MET A 229 -8.52 -3.53 2.45
CA MET A 229 -7.09 -3.25 2.34
C MET A 229 -6.49 -2.68 3.62
N CYS A 230 -5.23 -3.06 3.88
CA CYS A 230 -4.36 -2.35 4.80
C CYS A 230 -3.77 -1.10 4.12
N TRP A 231 -2.75 -0.52 4.74
CA TRP A 231 -1.91 0.52 4.15
C TRP A 231 -0.43 0.18 4.35
N GLY A 232 0.44 1.06 3.84
CA GLY A 232 1.89 0.92 3.94
C GLY A 232 2.57 0.92 2.57
N HIS A 233 3.90 0.92 2.56
CA HIS A 233 4.69 1.16 1.33
C HIS A 233 4.35 0.18 0.22
N THR A 234 4.29 -1.12 0.53
CA THR A 234 3.96 -2.16 -0.44
C THR A 234 2.54 -2.01 -0.95
N ILE A 235 1.59 -1.72 -0.06
CA ILE A 235 0.18 -1.56 -0.42
C ILE A 235 -0.03 -0.33 -1.30
N ARG A 236 0.63 0.79 -0.98
CA ARG A 236 0.64 1.99 -1.84
C ARG A 236 1.13 1.64 -3.24
N ASN A 237 2.27 0.97 -3.36
CA ASN A 237 2.84 0.62 -4.67
C ASN A 237 1.86 -0.25 -5.48
N VAL A 238 1.10 -1.14 -4.83
CA VAL A 238 0.04 -1.92 -5.48
C VAL A 238 -1.11 -1.02 -5.93
N VAL A 239 -1.64 -0.19 -5.03
CA VAL A 239 -2.79 0.69 -5.28
C VAL A 239 -2.50 1.70 -6.39
N GLU A 240 -1.31 2.31 -6.40
CA GLU A 240 -0.87 3.25 -7.44
C GLU A 240 -0.76 2.59 -8.83
N ASN A 241 -0.63 1.27 -8.89
CA ASN A 241 -0.54 0.53 -10.14
C ASN A 241 -1.85 -0.15 -10.56
N LEU A 242 -2.89 -0.12 -9.72
CA LEU A 242 -4.23 -0.60 -10.06
C LEU A 242 -4.76 0.13 -11.30
N ARG A 243 -5.49 -0.61 -12.13
CA ARG A 243 -6.08 -0.11 -13.35
C ARG A 243 -7.59 0.04 -13.22
N PRO A 244 -8.17 0.99 -13.94
CA PRO A 244 -9.61 1.06 -14.10
C PRO A 244 -10.18 -0.25 -14.65
N ILE A 245 -11.01 -0.91 -13.85
CA ILE A 245 -11.75 -2.09 -14.29
C ILE A 245 -13.07 -1.60 -14.87
N LYS A 246 -13.23 -1.70 -16.20
CA LYS A 246 -14.44 -1.23 -16.89
C LYS A 246 -15.69 -1.90 -16.31
N GLY A 247 -16.64 -1.10 -15.84
CA GLY A 247 -17.91 -1.59 -15.29
C GLY A 247 -17.82 -2.13 -13.87
N ALA A 248 -16.65 -2.09 -13.22
CA ALA A 248 -16.55 -2.41 -11.80
C ALA A 248 -17.18 -1.30 -10.95
N SER A 249 -17.76 -1.70 -9.82
CA SER A 249 -18.21 -0.82 -8.75
C SER A 249 -17.89 -1.48 -7.42
N THR A 250 -16.60 -1.57 -7.13
CA THR A 250 -16.10 -2.26 -5.94
C THR A 250 -15.88 -1.26 -4.81
N HIS A 251 -16.58 -1.46 -3.70
CA HIS A 251 -16.45 -0.63 -2.51
C HIS A 251 -15.18 -1.01 -1.73
N VAL A 252 -14.33 -0.03 -1.41
CA VAL A 252 -13.03 -0.25 -0.77
C VAL A 252 -13.12 -0.01 0.74
N ILE A 253 -12.63 -0.93 1.57
CA ILE A 253 -12.71 -0.83 3.03
C ILE A 253 -11.32 -0.89 3.68
N GLN A 254 -10.98 0.09 4.51
CA GLN A 254 -9.75 0.06 5.32
C GLN A 254 -9.89 -0.91 6.50
N MET A 255 -8.91 -1.80 6.70
CA MET A 255 -8.96 -2.85 7.73
C MET A 255 -8.30 -2.49 9.06
N ILE A 256 -7.45 -1.47 9.09
CA ILE A 256 -6.63 -1.12 10.25
C ILE A 256 -6.72 0.37 10.54
N GLY A 257 -6.46 0.81 11.77
CA GLY A 257 -6.47 2.22 12.14
C GLY A 257 -5.47 3.04 11.33
N SER A 258 -5.69 4.34 11.23
CA SER A 258 -4.90 5.24 10.40
C SER A 258 -3.56 5.61 11.05
N MET A 259 -2.61 6.01 10.20
CA MET A 259 -1.29 6.50 10.60
C MET A 259 -1.31 7.95 11.12
N GLY A 260 -2.39 8.70 10.90
CA GLY A 260 -2.41 10.13 11.20
C GLY A 260 -1.48 10.92 10.28
N SER A 261 -1.05 12.11 10.70
CA SER A 261 -0.32 13.05 9.84
C SER A 261 1.17 12.75 9.65
N SER A 262 1.72 11.70 10.26
CA SER A 262 3.17 11.38 10.20
C SER A 262 3.62 10.88 8.83
N ASP A 263 2.71 10.29 8.04
CA ASP A 263 3.01 9.79 6.70
C ASP A 263 1.79 9.92 5.76
N ALA A 264 1.57 11.14 5.26
CA ALA A 264 0.41 11.47 4.43
C ALA A 264 0.33 10.67 3.12
N VAL A 265 1.45 10.14 2.61
CA VAL A 265 1.50 9.42 1.32
C VAL A 265 1.06 7.97 1.50
N ASN A 266 1.31 7.38 2.68
CA ASN A 266 0.87 6.03 2.99
C ASN A 266 -0.43 5.99 3.79
N ASP A 267 -1.04 7.13 4.11
CA ASP A 267 -2.27 7.19 4.91
C ASP A 267 -3.40 6.33 4.31
N GLY A 268 -4.04 5.54 5.17
CA GLY A 268 -5.06 4.57 4.77
C GLY A 268 -6.24 5.20 4.04
N VAL A 269 -6.65 6.41 4.43
CA VAL A 269 -7.79 7.10 3.82
C VAL A 269 -7.44 7.54 2.40
N VAL A 270 -6.22 8.04 2.20
CA VAL A 270 -5.71 8.45 0.89
C VAL A 270 -5.63 7.24 -0.05
N LEU A 271 -5.08 6.12 0.42
CA LEU A 271 -4.96 4.91 -0.39
C LEU A 271 -6.33 4.28 -0.69
N ALA A 272 -7.24 4.22 0.28
CA ALA A 272 -8.59 3.70 0.06
C ALA A 272 -9.37 4.55 -0.97
N ARG A 273 -9.25 5.88 -0.89
CA ARG A 273 -9.85 6.80 -1.85
C ARG A 273 -9.26 6.62 -3.25
N LEU A 274 -7.93 6.48 -3.36
CA LEU A 274 -7.25 6.23 -4.63
C LEU A 274 -7.72 4.91 -5.26
N ALA A 275 -7.73 3.82 -4.49
CA ALA A 275 -8.20 2.52 -4.93
C ALA A 275 -9.66 2.57 -5.40
N ALA A 276 -10.55 3.22 -4.64
CA ALA A 276 -11.95 3.36 -5.01
C ALA A 276 -12.14 4.12 -6.34
N GLY A 277 -11.32 5.14 -6.58
CA GLY A 277 -11.29 5.86 -7.86
C GLY A 277 -10.90 4.96 -9.05
N GLN A 278 -9.93 4.06 -8.86
CA GLN A 278 -9.56 3.08 -9.89
C GLN A 278 -10.64 2.01 -10.06
N LEU A 279 -11.29 1.59 -8.98
CA LEU A 279 -12.25 0.48 -8.99
C LEU A 279 -13.72 0.92 -9.25
N GLY A 280 -13.94 2.21 -9.52
CA GLY A 280 -15.26 2.75 -9.86
C GLY A 280 -16.29 2.71 -8.72
N GLY A 281 -15.83 2.61 -7.47
CA GLY A 281 -16.68 2.44 -6.29
C GLY A 281 -16.51 3.52 -5.21
N GLY A 282 -17.15 3.30 -4.07
CA GLY A 282 -16.98 4.12 -2.85
C GLY A 282 -15.85 3.59 -1.97
N TYR A 283 -15.63 4.26 -0.83
CA TYR A 283 -14.72 3.76 0.21
C TYR A 283 -15.26 4.00 1.62
N SER A 284 -14.90 3.09 2.52
CA SER A 284 -15.05 3.18 3.98
C SER A 284 -13.65 3.20 4.60
N PHE A 285 -13.43 4.05 5.61
CA PHE A 285 -12.17 4.11 6.34
C PHE A 285 -12.39 3.96 7.84
N LEU A 286 -11.34 3.53 8.55
CA LEU A 286 -11.38 3.34 9.99
C LEU A 286 -11.00 4.65 10.68
N ASN A 287 -11.99 5.33 11.28
CA ASN A 287 -11.76 6.60 11.97
C ASN A 287 -11.20 6.39 13.39
N ALA A 288 -10.00 5.80 13.46
CA ALA A 288 -9.27 5.51 14.70
C ALA A 288 -7.77 5.49 14.41
N PRO A 289 -6.90 5.82 15.39
CA PRO A 289 -5.47 5.56 15.27
C PRO A 289 -5.19 4.05 15.20
N LEU A 290 -4.07 3.66 14.56
CA LEU A 290 -3.66 2.25 14.53
C LEU A 290 -3.31 1.72 15.93
N VAL A 291 -2.52 2.49 16.68
CA VAL A 291 -2.04 2.14 18.02
C VAL A 291 -2.50 3.23 18.97
N VAL A 292 -3.03 2.83 20.12
CA VAL A 292 -3.35 3.74 21.24
C VAL A 292 -2.43 3.49 22.43
N ASP A 293 -2.44 4.38 23.41
CA ASP A 293 -1.59 4.24 24.60
C ASP A 293 -2.16 3.25 25.62
N ASP A 294 -3.47 3.08 25.64
CA ASP A 294 -4.21 2.35 26.67
C ASP A 294 -5.07 1.22 26.08
N ALA A 295 -4.97 0.03 26.67
CA ALA A 295 -5.68 -1.16 26.20
C ALA A 295 -7.20 -1.04 26.42
N ASP A 296 -7.65 -0.51 27.56
CA ASP A 296 -9.08 -0.37 27.84
C ASP A 296 -9.72 0.63 26.85
N PHE A 297 -9.01 1.70 26.51
CA PHE A 297 -9.40 2.63 25.46
C PHE A 297 -9.47 1.97 24.08
N ALA A 298 -8.53 1.06 23.76
CA ALA A 298 -8.57 0.30 22.53
C ALA A 298 -9.84 -0.57 22.43
N HIS A 299 -10.15 -1.28 23.51
CA HIS A 299 -11.36 -2.09 23.61
C HIS A 299 -12.62 -1.23 23.45
N ALA A 300 -12.68 -0.06 24.11
CA ALA A 300 -13.79 0.87 23.97
C ALA A 300 -13.96 1.40 22.53
N LEU A 301 -12.86 1.72 21.83
CA LEU A 301 -12.88 2.13 20.43
C LEU A 301 -13.37 1.01 19.52
N LEU A 302 -12.94 -0.23 19.72
CA LEU A 302 -13.39 -1.37 18.93
C LEU A 302 -14.91 -1.63 19.07
N GLN A 303 -15.50 -1.28 20.22
CA GLN A 303 -16.96 -1.35 20.43
C GLN A 303 -17.72 -0.14 19.88
N GLN A 304 -17.03 0.95 19.53
CA GLN A 304 -17.69 2.14 18.99
C GLN A 304 -18.37 1.82 17.66
N SER A 305 -19.64 2.18 17.52
CA SER A 305 -20.51 1.68 16.45
C SER A 305 -19.99 1.94 15.04
N SER A 306 -19.31 3.07 14.80
CA SER A 306 -18.72 3.38 13.50
C SER A 306 -17.51 2.49 13.18
N ILE A 307 -16.65 2.23 14.16
CA ILE A 307 -15.45 1.40 14.02
C ILE A 307 -15.86 -0.06 13.83
N ALA A 308 -16.71 -0.58 14.72
CA ALA A 308 -17.25 -1.92 14.63
C ALA A 308 -17.96 -2.19 13.28
N ARG A 309 -18.71 -1.21 12.76
CA ARG A 309 -19.37 -1.33 11.46
C ARG A 309 -18.36 -1.46 10.31
N THR A 310 -17.33 -0.62 10.27
CA THR A 310 -16.30 -0.68 9.22
C THR A 310 -15.53 -1.99 9.28
N LEU A 311 -15.15 -2.46 10.47
CA LEU A 311 -14.46 -3.75 10.63
C LEU A 311 -15.36 -4.94 10.24
N ASN A 312 -16.66 -4.88 10.58
CA ASN A 312 -17.61 -5.89 10.15
C ASN A 312 -17.81 -5.87 8.62
N GLU A 313 -17.83 -4.70 8.00
CA GLU A 313 -17.87 -4.56 6.54
C GLU A 313 -16.62 -5.18 5.89
N ALA A 314 -15.43 -4.91 6.46
CA ALA A 314 -14.16 -5.47 5.99
C ALA A 314 -14.12 -7.00 6.06
N ALA A 315 -14.61 -7.60 7.16
CA ALA A 315 -14.67 -9.06 7.33
C ALA A 315 -15.50 -9.77 6.25
N HIS A 316 -16.46 -9.06 5.64
CA HIS A 316 -17.33 -9.57 4.58
C HIS A 316 -16.88 -9.11 3.18
N ALA A 317 -15.62 -8.73 3.02
CA ALA A 317 -15.06 -8.42 1.72
C ALA A 317 -14.87 -9.69 0.88
N ASP A 318 -14.91 -9.54 -0.45
CA ASP A 318 -14.67 -10.64 -1.38
C ASP A 318 -13.16 -10.96 -1.47
N CYS A 319 -12.35 -9.92 -1.32
CA CYS A 319 -10.89 -9.98 -1.37
C CYS A 319 -10.28 -8.97 -0.39
N ALA A 320 -9.15 -9.32 0.21
CA ALA A 320 -8.33 -8.48 1.08
C ALA A 320 -6.90 -8.35 0.55
N LEU A 321 -6.31 -7.16 0.71
CA LEU A 321 -4.91 -6.88 0.41
C LEU A 321 -4.16 -6.50 1.69
N VAL A 322 -3.16 -7.32 2.06
CA VAL A 322 -2.34 -7.14 3.26
C VAL A 322 -0.85 -7.05 2.94
N GLY A 323 -0.15 -6.16 3.65
CA GLY A 323 1.30 -6.20 3.74
C GLY A 323 1.73 -7.08 4.91
N LEU A 324 2.96 -7.60 4.85
CA LEU A 324 3.52 -8.41 5.93
C LEU A 324 4.62 -7.63 6.67
N GLY A 325 4.31 -7.22 7.90
CA GLY A 325 5.19 -6.41 8.74
C GLY A 325 6.20 -7.28 9.49
N THR A 326 7.36 -6.70 9.83
CA THR A 326 8.40 -7.38 10.61
C THR A 326 8.54 -6.71 11.96
N MET A 327 8.97 -7.47 12.98
CA MET A 327 9.35 -6.88 14.28
C MET A 327 10.82 -6.44 14.33
N ASP A 328 11.61 -6.68 13.28
CA ASP A 328 12.98 -6.15 13.18
C ASP A 328 12.96 -4.62 12.97
N PRO A 329 13.53 -3.81 13.87
CA PRO A 329 13.59 -2.35 13.74
C PRO A 329 14.20 -1.85 12.42
N ALA A 330 15.14 -2.60 11.84
CA ALA A 330 15.78 -2.24 10.58
C ALA A 330 14.83 -2.36 9.37
N SER A 331 13.72 -3.10 9.48
CA SER A 331 12.78 -3.38 8.39
C SER A 331 11.30 -3.12 8.73
N SER A 332 10.97 -2.86 9.99
CA SER A 332 9.62 -2.60 10.46
C SER A 332 9.11 -1.22 10.06
N ALA A 333 7.99 -1.18 9.32
CA ALA A 333 7.34 0.06 8.93
C ALA A 333 6.71 0.78 10.13
N LEU A 334 6.11 0.03 11.05
CA LEU A 334 5.49 0.57 12.26
C LEU A 334 6.52 1.26 13.15
N TYR A 335 7.69 0.63 13.34
CA TYR A 335 8.78 1.19 14.14
C TYR A 335 9.37 2.44 13.48
N LYS A 336 9.71 2.37 12.18
CA LYS A 336 10.32 3.50 11.46
C LYS A 336 9.41 4.72 11.36
N ALA A 337 8.09 4.50 11.34
CA ALA A 337 7.11 5.58 11.34
C ALA A 337 6.76 6.08 12.76
N GLY A 338 7.37 5.51 13.80
CA GLY A 338 7.22 5.94 15.20
C GLY A 338 5.90 5.50 15.87
N PHE A 339 5.20 4.50 15.33
CA PHE A 339 3.96 3.97 15.93
C PHE A 339 4.21 3.00 17.08
N ILE A 340 5.38 2.37 17.07
CA ILE A 340 5.82 1.46 18.12
C ILE A 340 7.21 1.89 18.56
N SER A 341 7.43 1.87 19.87
CA SER A 341 8.70 2.21 20.51
C SER A 341 9.66 1.02 20.56
N ASP A 342 10.92 1.25 20.94
CA ASP A 342 11.88 0.16 21.24
C ASP A 342 11.30 -0.82 22.26
N ARG A 343 10.62 -0.29 23.29
CA ARG A 343 9.95 -1.10 24.32
C ARG A 343 8.86 -1.97 23.72
N ASP A 344 8.09 -1.45 22.78
CA ASP A 344 7.02 -2.22 22.12
C ASP A 344 7.57 -3.36 21.27
N VAL A 345 8.66 -3.10 20.55
CA VAL A 345 9.38 -4.12 19.79
C VAL A 345 9.96 -5.19 20.74
N GLU A 346 10.61 -4.78 21.82
CA GLU A 346 11.17 -5.70 22.82
C GLU A 346 10.08 -6.57 23.47
N MET A 347 8.94 -5.98 23.84
CA MET A 347 7.79 -6.72 24.39
C MET A 347 7.24 -7.73 23.38
N ALA A 348 7.04 -7.32 22.12
CA ALA A 348 6.50 -8.19 21.08
C ALA A 348 7.46 -9.35 20.77
N THR A 349 8.74 -9.06 20.58
CA THR A 349 9.77 -10.06 20.25
C THR A 349 10.04 -11.01 21.42
N SER A 350 10.03 -10.52 22.66
CA SER A 350 10.14 -11.36 23.87
C SER A 350 8.94 -12.29 24.04
N ALA A 351 7.76 -11.89 23.56
CA ALA A 351 6.56 -12.73 23.50
C ALA A 351 6.56 -13.69 22.29
N GLY A 352 7.61 -13.68 21.46
CA GLY A 352 7.78 -14.59 20.32
C GLY A 352 7.28 -14.06 18.97
N ALA A 353 6.85 -12.80 18.90
CA ALA A 353 6.38 -12.22 17.64
C ALA A 353 7.52 -12.09 16.62
N VAL A 354 7.29 -12.61 15.41
CA VAL A 354 8.20 -12.45 14.27
C VAL A 354 7.80 -11.26 13.37
N GLY A 355 6.55 -10.84 13.46
CA GLY A 355 5.98 -9.76 12.65
C GLY A 355 4.47 -9.62 12.86
N ASP A 356 3.83 -8.91 11.94
CA ASP A 356 2.39 -8.68 11.98
C ASP A 356 1.72 -8.88 10.62
N VAL A 357 0.44 -9.27 10.67
CA VAL A 357 -0.48 -9.30 9.54
C VAL A 357 -1.70 -8.48 9.91
N CYS A 358 -1.97 -7.42 9.14
CA CYS A 358 -3.08 -6.52 9.43
C CYS A 358 -3.02 -5.94 10.87
N GLY A 359 -1.81 -5.63 11.36
CA GLY A 359 -1.56 -5.16 12.72
C GLY A 359 -1.59 -6.25 13.80
N SER A 360 -2.06 -7.46 13.51
CA SER A 360 -2.06 -8.55 14.48
C SER A 360 -0.70 -9.24 14.54
N LEU A 361 -0.08 -9.30 15.71
CA LEU A 361 1.21 -9.95 15.93
C LEU A 361 1.09 -11.46 15.79
N ILE A 362 2.07 -12.09 15.13
CA ILE A 362 2.15 -13.56 14.99
C ILE A 362 3.54 -14.10 15.27
N ASP A 363 3.61 -15.33 15.76
CA ASP A 363 4.85 -16.07 15.99
C ASP A 363 5.32 -16.83 14.74
N SER A 364 6.43 -17.57 14.84
CA SER A 364 7.01 -18.33 13.74
C SER A 364 6.16 -19.51 13.24
N SER A 365 5.18 -19.96 14.03
CA SER A 365 4.19 -20.97 13.65
C SER A 365 2.96 -20.37 12.96
N GLY A 366 2.82 -19.03 13.03
CA GLY A 366 1.65 -18.31 12.57
C GLY A 366 0.55 -18.20 13.64
N ALA A 367 0.81 -18.56 14.89
CA ALA A 367 -0.16 -18.35 15.97
C ALA A 367 -0.18 -16.86 16.38
N PRO A 368 -1.34 -16.31 16.78
CA PRO A 368 -1.42 -14.96 17.33
C PRO A 368 -0.56 -14.83 18.59
N VAL A 369 0.14 -13.71 18.73
CA VAL A 369 0.93 -13.39 19.93
C VAL A 369 0.20 -12.33 20.76
N GLU A 370 -0.16 -12.70 21.99
CA GLU A 370 -0.73 -11.79 22.98
C GLU A 370 0.39 -11.00 23.67
N SER A 371 0.24 -9.68 23.72
CA SER A 371 1.19 -8.76 24.34
C SER A 371 0.51 -7.43 24.68
N ALA A 372 1.14 -6.63 25.55
CA ALA A 372 0.67 -5.27 25.82
C ALA A 372 0.63 -4.37 24.57
N LEU A 373 1.36 -4.72 23.50
CA LEU A 373 1.24 -4.05 22.21
C LEU A 373 -0.02 -4.49 21.46
N SER A 374 -0.30 -5.79 21.36
CA SER A 374 -1.46 -6.30 20.62
C SER A 374 -2.79 -5.77 21.16
N ASP A 375 -2.89 -5.59 22.49
CA ASP A 375 -4.10 -5.10 23.14
C ASP A 375 -4.41 -3.62 22.86
N ARG A 376 -3.46 -2.91 22.26
CA ARG A 376 -3.56 -1.49 21.91
C ARG A 376 -3.76 -1.26 20.41
N ILE A 377 -3.87 -2.32 19.62
CA ILE A 377 -4.00 -2.22 18.16
C ILE A 377 -5.47 -2.19 17.74
N ILE A 378 -5.81 -1.21 16.91
CA ILE A 378 -7.14 -1.08 16.32
C ILE A 378 -7.10 -1.60 14.88
N GLY A 379 -7.74 -2.74 14.64
CA GLY A 379 -7.81 -3.32 13.31
C GLY A 379 -8.67 -4.57 13.25
N LEU A 380 -8.78 -5.13 12.05
CA LEU A 380 -9.46 -6.39 11.81
C LEU A 380 -8.63 -7.55 12.39
N PRO A 381 -9.16 -8.31 13.37
CA PRO A 381 -8.40 -9.38 14.00
C PRO A 381 -8.27 -10.60 13.06
N LEU A 382 -7.22 -11.40 13.22
CA LEU A 382 -6.89 -12.54 12.36
C LEU A 382 -8.05 -13.52 12.10
N PRO A 383 -8.86 -13.93 13.12
CA PRO A 383 -9.99 -14.83 12.87
C PRO A 383 -11.02 -14.24 11.89
N ARG A 384 -11.20 -12.92 11.91
CA ARG A 384 -12.12 -12.21 10.99
C ARG A 384 -11.49 -12.00 9.62
N LEU A 385 -10.17 -11.79 9.55
CA LEU A 385 -9.43 -11.76 8.28
C LEU A 385 -9.55 -13.10 7.54
N ALA A 386 -9.49 -14.22 8.26
CA ALA A 386 -9.62 -15.57 7.70
C ALA A 386 -11.02 -15.89 7.12
N GLU A 387 -12.06 -15.10 7.46
CA GLU A 387 -13.39 -15.21 6.84
C GLU A 387 -13.38 -14.76 5.37
N ILE A 388 -12.42 -13.92 4.98
CA ILE A 388 -12.32 -13.36 3.63
C ILE A 388 -11.80 -14.43 2.67
N ARG A 389 -12.52 -14.61 1.56
CA ARG A 389 -12.25 -15.70 0.60
C ARG A 389 -10.82 -15.62 0.04
N HIS A 390 -10.37 -14.45 -0.37
CA HIS A 390 -9.04 -14.24 -0.94
C HIS A 390 -8.29 -13.22 -0.09
N VAL A 391 -7.25 -13.65 0.61
CA VAL A 391 -6.37 -12.76 1.37
C VAL A 391 -5.01 -12.74 0.69
N ILE A 392 -4.75 -11.64 -0.02
CA ILE A 392 -3.57 -11.40 -0.83
C ILE A 392 -2.49 -10.76 0.04
N GLY A 393 -1.49 -11.55 0.41
CA GLY A 393 -0.27 -11.08 1.05
C GLY A 393 0.77 -10.65 0.03
N VAL A 394 1.26 -9.41 0.14
CA VAL A 394 2.34 -8.90 -0.72
C VAL A 394 3.55 -8.57 0.14
N ALA A 395 4.63 -9.33 -0.05
CA ALA A 395 5.90 -9.14 0.64
C ALA A 395 7.05 -9.78 -0.14
N TYR A 396 8.23 -9.18 -0.07
CA TYR A 396 9.40 -9.59 -0.84
C TYR A 396 10.70 -9.30 -0.10
N GLY A 397 11.77 -9.94 -0.53
CA GLY A 397 13.11 -9.83 0.04
C GLY A 397 13.35 -10.78 1.22
N GLU A 398 14.62 -11.12 1.43
CA GLU A 398 15.05 -12.13 2.40
C GLU A 398 14.64 -11.78 3.83
N GLN A 399 14.69 -10.49 4.20
CA GLN A 399 14.28 -10.00 5.51
C GLN A 399 12.78 -10.24 5.83
N LYS A 400 11.96 -10.52 4.81
CA LYS A 400 10.53 -10.81 4.99
C LYS A 400 10.23 -12.32 5.07
N VAL A 401 11.20 -13.20 4.86
CA VAL A 401 11.00 -14.65 4.87
C VAL A 401 10.36 -15.16 6.18
N PRO A 402 10.80 -14.75 7.40
CA PRO A 402 10.19 -15.23 8.63
C PRO A 402 8.69 -14.92 8.73
N ILE A 403 8.28 -13.68 8.40
CA ILE A 403 6.87 -13.29 8.45
C ILE A 403 6.06 -13.90 7.29
N ILE A 404 6.63 -14.02 6.09
CA ILE A 404 5.94 -14.70 4.97
C ILE A 404 5.63 -16.15 5.35
N ARG A 405 6.61 -16.86 5.92
CA ARG A 405 6.44 -18.24 6.38
C ARG A 405 5.36 -18.34 7.46
N ALA A 406 5.42 -17.49 8.49
CA ALA A 406 4.44 -17.47 9.57
C ALA A 406 3.01 -17.18 9.07
N ALA A 407 2.84 -16.17 8.21
CA ALA A 407 1.55 -15.79 7.67
C ALA A 407 0.93 -16.91 6.80
N ALA A 408 1.77 -17.60 6.01
CA ALA A 408 1.33 -18.71 5.18
C ALA A 408 0.97 -19.94 6.01
N LEU A 409 1.80 -20.31 7.00
CA LEU A 409 1.52 -21.45 7.90
C LEU A 409 0.29 -21.23 8.78
N GLY A 410 0.11 -20.01 9.29
CA GLY A 410 -1.06 -19.63 10.08
C GLY A 410 -2.35 -19.52 9.28
N GLY A 411 -2.30 -19.63 7.94
CA GLY A 411 -3.45 -19.47 7.07
C GLY A 411 -4.01 -18.05 7.00
N HIS A 412 -3.24 -17.05 7.45
CA HIS A 412 -3.63 -15.64 7.45
C HIS A 412 -3.60 -15.01 6.05
N ILE A 413 -2.88 -15.65 5.13
CA ILE A 413 -2.92 -15.37 3.70
C ILE A 413 -3.19 -16.66 2.94
N ASN A 414 -3.86 -16.54 1.79
CA ASN A 414 -4.06 -17.67 0.90
C ASN A 414 -3.67 -17.37 -0.55
N VAL A 415 -3.32 -16.11 -0.85
CA VAL A 415 -2.66 -15.70 -2.09
C VAL A 415 -1.38 -14.97 -1.72
N LEU A 416 -0.23 -15.37 -2.28
CA LEU A 416 1.07 -14.76 -1.99
C LEU A 416 1.66 -14.11 -3.24
N VAL A 417 2.11 -12.87 -3.13
CA VAL A 417 2.92 -12.18 -4.14
C VAL A 417 4.31 -11.88 -3.56
N THR A 418 5.37 -12.44 -4.17
CA THR A 418 6.75 -12.38 -3.63
C THR A 418 7.84 -12.45 -4.72
N ASP A 419 9.14 -12.32 -4.37
CA ASP A 419 10.27 -12.56 -5.30
C ASP A 419 10.74 -14.01 -5.29
N MET A 420 11.46 -14.35 -6.35
CA MET A 420 12.36 -15.50 -6.40
C MET A 420 13.26 -15.65 -5.16
N ALA A 421 13.83 -14.57 -4.62
CA ALA A 421 14.74 -14.63 -3.47
C ALA A 421 14.03 -15.13 -2.21
N ALA A 422 12.92 -14.50 -1.81
CA ALA A 422 12.14 -14.96 -0.67
C ALA A 422 11.51 -16.33 -0.94
N ALA A 423 10.99 -16.57 -2.15
CA ALA A 423 10.40 -17.87 -2.53
C ALA A 423 11.40 -19.03 -2.41
N ALA A 424 12.62 -18.86 -2.91
CA ALA A 424 13.67 -19.88 -2.80
C ALA A 424 14.01 -20.18 -1.33
N LEU A 425 14.16 -19.14 -0.50
CA LEU A 425 14.43 -19.31 0.93
C LEU A 425 13.27 -19.97 1.69
N LEU A 426 12.02 -19.64 1.34
CA LEU A 426 10.83 -20.29 1.91
C LEU A 426 10.77 -21.79 1.60
N LEU A 427 11.35 -22.22 0.47
CA LEU A 427 11.40 -23.61 0.05
C LEU A 427 12.62 -24.38 0.57
N THR A 428 13.69 -23.70 1.00
CA THR A 428 14.85 -24.34 1.64
C THR A 428 14.74 -24.36 3.16
N ALA A 429 13.95 -23.47 3.75
CA ALA A 429 13.76 -23.36 5.19
C ALA A 429 12.84 -24.46 5.76
N ASP A 430 13.10 -25.77 5.50
CA ASP A 430 12.80 -26.94 6.37
C ASP A 430 13.29 -28.29 5.75
N ASP A 431 14.58 -28.62 5.88
CA ASP A 431 15.05 -30.03 5.93
C ASP A 431 15.10 -30.57 7.37
N ALA A 432 14.44 -29.89 8.33
CA ALA A 432 14.31 -30.36 9.70
C ALA A 432 12.85 -30.77 9.99
N PRO A 433 12.56 -32.07 10.17
CA PRO A 433 11.23 -32.52 10.54
C PRO A 433 10.88 -32.09 11.97
N ILE A 434 9.73 -31.44 12.11
CA ILE A 434 9.08 -31.17 13.40
C ILE A 434 8.44 -32.48 13.88
N GLY A 435 9.01 -33.10 14.91
CA GLY A 435 8.37 -34.20 15.65
C GLY A 435 9.28 -35.37 15.99
N ALA A 436 10.15 -35.20 17.00
CA ALA A 436 10.56 -36.30 17.87
C ALA A 436 11.02 -35.72 19.21
N SER A 437 10.14 -35.78 20.20
CA SER A 437 10.49 -35.69 21.60
C SER A 437 11.54 -36.76 21.94
N SER A 438 12.78 -36.37 22.20
CA SER A 438 13.70 -37.19 22.99
C SER A 438 13.55 -36.81 24.45
N GLY A 439 12.57 -37.43 25.10
CA GLY A 439 12.73 -37.74 26.51
C GLY A 439 13.90 -38.73 26.62
N SER A 440 15.03 -38.27 27.15
CA SER A 440 16.01 -39.16 27.78
C SER A 440 16.27 -38.65 29.19
N SER A 441 15.60 -39.31 30.12
CA SER A 441 16.00 -39.40 31.52
C SER A 441 17.45 -39.85 31.60
N LEU A 442 18.33 -39.02 32.16
CA LEU A 442 19.61 -39.48 32.69
C LEU A 442 19.77 -38.93 34.10
N SER A 443 19.45 -39.81 35.04
CA SER A 443 19.83 -39.75 36.43
C SER A 443 21.35 -39.67 36.55
N SER A 444 21.87 -38.64 37.24
CA SER A 444 23.20 -38.66 37.82
C SER A 444 23.08 -38.76 39.34
N ARG A 445 23.41 -39.95 39.87
CA ARG A 445 23.84 -40.12 41.26
C ARG A 445 25.28 -39.57 41.40
N PRO A 446 25.68 -39.11 42.58
CA PRO A 446 27.05 -38.68 42.85
C PRO A 446 27.91 -39.86 43.33
N GLU A 447 29.15 -39.95 42.86
CA GLU A 447 30.24 -40.66 43.52
C GLU A 447 31.50 -39.80 43.46
N HIS A 448 31.81 -39.16 44.60
CA HIS A 448 33.10 -38.99 45.28
C HIS A 448 33.25 -37.64 45.97
#